data_AF-A0AAU9DQC1-F1
#
_entry.id   AF-A0AAU9DQC1-F1
#
_cell.length_a   1.000
_cell.length_b   1.000
_cell.length_c   1.000
_cell.angle_alpha   90.00
_cell.angle_beta   90.00
_cell.angle_gamma   90.00
#
_symmetry.space_group_name_H-M   'P 1'
#
loop_
_entity.id
_entity.type
_entity.pdbx_description
1 polymer ?
#
loop_
_entity_poly.entity_id
_entity_poly.type
_entity_poly.pdbx_seq_one_letter_code
_entity_poly.pdbx_strand_id
1 'polypeptide(L)'
;MPDCKILDLLLKGNSVIKEIPSNNPDDVMWLEISLQDDLKPTYSFRRDHYARVEPNFFNSCPIEKAKFKLRESAFIRSDLEQGFDPSYERVGQFFYLNSLAELEDYLKNRNLDLDRFQSVSEVELYPL
;
A
#
# COMPACT_ATOMS: atom_id res chain seq x y z
N MET A 1 13.11 -18.49 -0.70
CA MET A 1 12.00 -17.83 0.03
C MET A 1 10.79 -17.93 -0.88
N PRO A 2 9.59 -18.23 -0.38
CA PRO A 2 8.41 -18.28 -1.24
C PRO A 2 8.22 -16.89 -1.86
N ASP A 3 8.00 -16.85 -3.17
CA ASP A 3 7.81 -15.62 -3.95
C ASP A 3 6.52 -14.93 -3.52
N CYS A 4 6.59 -14.11 -2.47
CA CYS A 4 5.51 -13.25 -2.02
C CYS A 4 5.30 -12.16 -3.08
N LYS A 5 4.38 -12.40 -4.01
CA LYS A 5 4.07 -11.47 -5.12
C LYS A 5 3.73 -10.06 -4.62
N ILE A 6 3.10 -9.97 -3.44
CA ILE A 6 2.73 -8.70 -2.81
C ILE A 6 3.96 -7.93 -2.33
N LEU A 7 4.93 -8.63 -1.73
CA LEU A 7 6.19 -8.00 -1.32
C LEU A 7 6.94 -7.45 -2.54
N ASP A 8 6.99 -8.19 -3.65
CA ASP A 8 7.57 -7.70 -4.90
C ASP A 8 6.86 -6.45 -5.43
N LEU A 9 5.53 -6.39 -5.32
CA LEU A 9 4.75 -5.21 -5.72
C LEU A 9 5.09 -4.00 -4.84
N LEU A 10 5.17 -4.19 -3.52
CA LEU A 10 5.59 -3.17 -2.57
C LEU A 10 7.00 -2.66 -2.88
N LEU A 11 7.96 -3.55 -3.08
CA LEU A 11 9.35 -3.19 -3.38
C LEU A 11 9.47 -2.44 -4.73
N LYS A 12 8.55 -2.68 -5.67
CA LYS A 12 8.44 -1.91 -6.92
C LYS A 12 7.73 -0.55 -6.77
N GLY A 13 7.34 -0.18 -5.55
CA GLY A 13 6.70 1.11 -5.26
C GLY A 13 5.18 1.13 -5.35
N ASN A 14 4.54 -0.02 -5.55
CA ASN A 14 3.07 -0.08 -5.56
C ASN A 14 2.53 -0.04 -4.13
N SER A 15 1.32 0.51 -3.99
CA SER A 15 0.53 0.35 -2.77
C SER A 15 -0.29 -0.93 -2.84
N VAL A 16 -0.39 -1.61 -1.70
CA VAL A 16 -1.22 -2.80 -1.51
C VAL A 16 -2.21 -2.55 -0.40
N ILE A 17 -3.36 -3.20 -0.45
CA ILE A 17 -4.45 -2.93 0.47
C ILE A 17 -5.20 -4.21 0.86
N LYS A 18 -5.79 -4.19 2.05
CA LYS A 18 -6.63 -5.26 2.56
C LYS A 18 -7.80 -4.68 3.35
N GLU A 19 -9.00 -5.18 3.10
CA GLU A 19 -10.14 -4.96 4.00
C GLU A 19 -9.89 -5.69 5.33
N ILE A 20 -10.00 -4.94 6.44
CA ILE A 20 -9.85 -5.40 7.82
C ILE A 20 -11.20 -5.33 8.54
N PRO A 21 -11.44 -6.18 9.55
CA PRO A 21 -12.71 -6.17 10.28
C PRO A 21 -12.96 -4.81 10.94
N SER A 22 -14.14 -4.25 10.68
CA SER A 22 -14.65 -3.04 11.31
C SER A 22 -15.49 -3.37 12.55
N ASN A 23 -15.46 -2.49 13.55
CA ASN A 23 -16.36 -2.59 14.71
C ASN A 23 -17.81 -2.18 14.37
N ASN A 24 -17.99 -1.43 13.28
CA ASN A 24 -19.30 -0.99 12.81
C ASN A 24 -19.65 -1.74 11.51
N PRO A 25 -20.78 -2.48 11.46
CA PRO A 25 -21.19 -3.21 10.25
C PRO A 25 -21.48 -2.32 9.04
N ASP A 26 -21.79 -1.04 9.27
CA ASP A 26 -22.06 -0.07 8.20
C ASP A 26 -20.78 0.54 7.62
N ASP A 27 -19.61 0.28 8.22
CA ASP A 27 -18.33 0.79 7.77
C ASP A 27 -17.45 -0.32 7.18
N VAL A 28 -16.76 0.00 6.10
CA VAL A 28 -15.67 -0.82 5.54
C VAL A 28 -14.34 -0.20 5.93
N MET A 29 -13.50 -0.96 6.60
CA MET A 29 -12.16 -0.54 6.98
C MET A 29 -11.11 -1.17 6.07
N TRP A 30 -10.17 -0.36 5.61
CA TRP A 30 -9.07 -0.79 4.78
C TRP A 30 -7.74 -0.43 5.42
N LEU A 31 -6.78 -1.36 5.33
CA LEU A 31 -5.38 -1.13 5.66
C LEU A 31 -4.58 -1.04 4.36
N GLU A 32 -4.04 0.14 4.09
CA GLU A 32 -3.10 0.40 3.00
C GLU A 32 -1.66 0.27 3.49
N ILE A 33 -0.81 -0.32 2.65
CA ILE A 33 0.62 -0.48 2.88
C ILE A 33 1.35 -0.02 1.61
N SER A 34 2.37 0.81 1.78
CA SER A 34 3.24 1.25 0.69
C SER A 34 4.65 1.49 1.19
N LEU A 35 5.62 1.64 0.27
CA LEU A 35 6.94 2.15 0.64
C LEU A 35 6.85 3.61 1.08
N GLN A 36 7.76 4.01 1.97
CA GLN A 36 7.96 5.43 2.27
C GLN A 36 8.33 6.20 0.99
N ASP A 37 7.90 7.45 0.88
CA ASP A 37 7.93 8.19 -0.40
C ASP A 37 9.35 8.43 -0.91
N ASP A 38 10.33 8.52 -0.01
CA ASP A 38 11.77 8.63 -0.30
C ASP A 38 12.40 7.34 -0.85
N LEU A 39 11.74 6.21 -0.66
CA LEU A 39 12.20 4.88 -1.07
C LEU A 39 11.46 4.33 -2.28
N LYS A 40 10.43 5.04 -2.75
CA LYS A 40 9.72 4.66 -3.97
C LYS A 40 10.67 4.79 -5.16
N PRO A 41 10.77 3.76 -6.02
CA PRO A 41 11.59 3.85 -7.23
C PRO A 41 11.08 5.01 -8.08
N THR A 42 12.01 5.87 -8.51
CA THR A 42 11.69 7.05 -9.30
C THR A 42 11.24 6.59 -10.68
N TYR A 43 9.93 6.53 -10.91
CA TYR A 43 9.39 6.20 -12.22
C TYR A 43 9.72 7.35 -13.18
N SER A 44 10.57 7.10 -14.18
CA SER A 44 10.77 8.03 -15.28
C SER A 44 9.47 8.14 -16.07
N PHE A 45 8.69 9.19 -15.81
CA PHE A 45 7.76 9.67 -16.81
C PHE A 45 8.59 10.21 -17.98
N ARG A 46 8.39 9.58 -19.15
CA ARG A 46 8.90 9.96 -20.49
C ARG A 46 10.35 9.55 -20.79
N ARG A 47 10.48 8.52 -21.63
CA ARG A 47 11.66 8.30 -22.46
C ARG A 47 11.69 9.34 -23.58
N ASP A 48 12.28 10.51 -23.33
CA ASP A 48 12.86 11.27 -24.45
C ASP A 48 14.15 10.55 -24.88
N HIS A 49 14.37 10.42 -26.20
CA HIS A 49 15.52 9.70 -26.80
C HIS A 49 16.91 10.19 -26.34
N TYR A 50 16.96 11.30 -25.59
CA TYR A 50 18.18 11.94 -25.10
C TYR A 50 18.29 12.00 -23.56
N ALA A 51 17.38 11.36 -22.81
CA ALA A 51 17.43 11.37 -21.36
C ALA A 51 18.64 10.55 -20.87
N ARG A 52 19.60 11.23 -20.25
CA ARG A 52 20.79 10.63 -19.62
C ARG A 52 20.31 9.79 -18.45
N VAL A 53 20.45 8.46 -18.55
CA VAL A 53 20.10 7.53 -17.48
C VAL A 53 20.95 7.86 -16.25
N GLU A 54 20.32 8.31 -15.17
CA GLU A 54 21.04 8.44 -13.91
C GLU A 54 21.49 7.04 -13.45
N PRO A 55 22.75 6.88 -12.98
CA PRO A 55 23.33 5.58 -12.68
C PRO A 55 22.68 4.84 -11.50
N ASN A 56 21.74 5.46 -10.78
CA ASN A 56 21.04 4.89 -9.64
C ASN A 56 19.58 4.51 -9.95
N PHE A 57 19.27 4.21 -11.21
CA PHE A 57 17.96 3.70 -11.60
C PHE A 57 17.74 2.28 -11.05
N PHE A 58 17.13 2.19 -9.87
CA PHE A 58 16.63 0.94 -9.32
C PHE A 58 15.14 0.82 -9.62
N ASN A 59 14.74 -0.22 -10.36
CA ASN A 59 13.33 -0.53 -10.63
C ASN A 59 12.59 -1.09 -9.40
N SER A 60 13.30 -1.28 -8.29
CA SER A 60 12.78 -1.78 -7.03
C SER A 60 13.67 -1.33 -5.87
N CYS A 61 13.07 -1.08 -4.72
CA CYS A 61 13.79 -0.86 -3.47
C CYS A 61 14.44 -2.18 -3.00
N PRO A 62 15.74 -2.19 -2.61
CA PRO A 62 16.33 -3.33 -1.94
C PRO A 62 15.63 -3.64 -0.62
N ILE A 63 15.34 -4.91 -0.36
CA ILE A 63 14.59 -5.35 0.82
C ILE A 63 15.25 -4.92 2.14
N GLU A 64 16.58 -4.84 2.19
CA GLU A 64 17.34 -4.46 3.38
C GLU A 64 17.22 -2.96 3.69
N LYS A 65 16.79 -2.16 2.71
CA LYS A 65 16.56 -0.72 2.83
C LYS A 65 15.08 -0.37 2.86
N ALA A 66 14.20 -1.34 2.64
CA ALA A 66 12.77 -1.11 2.53
C ALA A 66 12.20 -0.65 3.87
N LYS A 67 11.58 0.53 3.83
CA LYS A 67 10.76 1.07 4.91
C LYS A 67 9.36 1.28 4.39
N PHE A 68 8.39 1.08 5.26
CA PHE A 68 6.98 1.05 4.91
C PHE A 68 6.25 2.20 5.60
N LYS A 69 5.17 2.65 4.97
CA LYS A 69 4.14 3.47 5.59
C LYS A 69 2.80 2.79 5.40
N LEU A 70 1.97 2.90 6.42
CA LEU A 70 0.70 2.22 6.50
C LEU A 70 -0.38 3.21 6.91
N ARG A 71 -1.60 2.97 6.46
CA ARG A 71 -2.74 3.84 6.76
C ARG A 71 -4.00 3.00 6.88
N GLU A 72 -4.77 3.25 7.94
CA GLU A 72 -6.10 2.70 8.11
C GLU A 72 -7.13 3.74 7.66
N SER A 73 -8.12 3.33 6.87
CA SER A 73 -9.19 4.20 6.37
C SER A 73 -10.53 3.52 6.54
N ALA A 74 -11.54 4.27 6.98
CA ALA A 74 -12.90 3.75 7.15
C ALA A 74 -13.90 4.52 6.30
N PHE A 75 -14.65 3.81 5.46
CA PHE A 75 -15.66 4.38 4.56
C PHE A 75 -17.02 3.79 4.86
N ILE A 76 -18.09 4.56 4.62
CA ILE A 76 -19.46 4.06 4.77
C ILE A 76 -19.71 3.07 3.63
N ARG A 77 -20.12 1.84 3.96
CA ARG A 77 -20.34 0.77 2.98
C ARG A 77 -21.35 1.17 1.91
N SER A 78 -22.47 1.77 2.32
CA SER A 78 -23.51 2.19 1.38
C SER A 78 -23.03 3.20 0.35
N ASP A 79 -22.11 4.09 0.74
CA ASP A 79 -21.56 5.09 -0.17
C ASP A 79 -20.75 4.41 -1.27
N LEU A 80 -19.91 3.42 -0.90
CA LEU A 80 -19.12 2.64 -1.85
C LEU A 80 -20.00 1.80 -2.78
N GLU A 81 -20.99 1.08 -2.23
CA GLU A 81 -21.84 0.17 -3.00
C GLU A 81 -22.77 0.91 -3.98
N GLN A 82 -23.21 2.13 -3.63
CA GLN A 82 -24.10 2.94 -4.45
C GLN A 82 -23.34 3.89 -5.39
N GLY A 83 -22.00 3.90 -5.34
CA GLY A 83 -21.16 4.77 -6.15
C GLY A 83 -21.31 6.26 -5.79
N PHE A 84 -21.64 6.56 -4.53
CA PHE A 84 -21.62 7.92 -4.01
C PHE A 84 -20.18 8.37 -3.73
N ASP A 85 -19.99 9.68 -3.61
CA ASP A 85 -18.74 10.27 -3.16
C ASP A 85 -18.54 9.96 -1.66
N PRO A 86 -17.57 9.10 -1.28
CA PRO A 86 -17.46 8.64 0.09
C PRO A 86 -16.82 9.69 0.99
N SER A 87 -17.22 9.73 2.25
CA SER A 87 -16.58 10.62 3.22
C SER A 87 -15.14 10.19 3.54
N TYR A 88 -14.20 11.14 3.42
CA TYR A 88 -12.79 10.96 3.75
C TYR A 88 -12.43 11.39 5.17
N GLU A 89 -13.40 11.78 6.01
CA GLU A 89 -13.15 12.26 7.38
C GLU A 89 -12.49 11.21 8.29
N ARG A 90 -12.68 9.92 7.98
CA ARG A 90 -12.15 8.78 8.75
C ARG A 90 -10.96 8.11 8.05
N VAL A 91 -10.28 8.84 7.17
CA VAL A 91 -8.98 8.45 6.64
C VAL A 91 -7.93 8.78 7.70
N GLY A 92 -7.31 7.74 8.26
CA GLY A 92 -6.28 7.87 9.26
C GLY A 92 -4.99 8.50 8.73
N GLN A 93 -4.11 8.89 9.64
CA GLN A 93 -2.77 9.33 9.29
C GLN A 93 -1.86 8.15 8.97
N PHE A 94 -0.83 8.41 8.16
CA PHE A 94 0.21 7.42 7.91
C PHE A 94 1.03 7.18 9.19
N PHE A 95 1.26 5.91 9.52
CA PHE A 95 2.28 5.48 10.45
C PHE A 95 3.41 4.77 9.71
N TYR A 96 4.61 4.80 10.28
CA TYR A 96 5.85 4.44 9.61
C TYR A 96 6.53 3.25 10.29
N LEU A 97 6.98 2.31 9.48
CA LEU A 97 7.77 1.15 9.89
C LEU A 97 9.12 1.19 9.18
N ASN A 98 10.20 0.88 9.90
CA ASN A 98 11.57 1.05 9.42
C ASN A 98 12.18 -0.22 8.80
N SER A 99 11.46 -1.34 8.79
CA SER A 99 11.95 -2.59 8.22
C SER A 99 10.82 -3.55 7.84
N LEU A 100 11.15 -4.57 7.05
CA LEU A 100 10.24 -5.68 6.78
C LEU A 100 9.88 -6.46 8.06
N ALA A 101 10.84 -6.64 8.98
CA ALA A 101 10.57 -7.33 10.24
C ALA A 101 9.50 -6.60 11.07
N GLU A 102 9.56 -5.26 11.15
CA GLU A 102 8.53 -4.46 11.82
C GLU A 102 7.16 -4.59 11.13
N LEU A 103 7.14 -4.69 9.80
CA LEU A 103 5.92 -4.93 9.03
C LEU A 103 5.33 -6.31 9.32
N GLU A 104 6.14 -7.35 9.27
CA GLU A 104 5.71 -8.72 9.58
C GLU A 104 5.19 -8.84 11.01
N ASP A 105 5.88 -8.24 11.99
CA ASP A 105 5.44 -8.21 13.38
C ASP A 105 4.11 -7.45 13.54
N TYR A 106 3.97 -6.29 12.89
CA TYR A 106 2.72 -5.52 12.92
C TYR A 106 1.53 -6.34 12.36
N LEU A 107 1.72 -7.00 11.22
CA LEU A 107 0.68 -7.83 10.58
C LEU A 107 0.35 -9.05 11.43
N LYS A 108 1.36 -9.75 11.94
CA LYS A 108 1.20 -10.92 12.80
C LYS A 108 0.45 -10.60 14.08
N ASN A 109 0.74 -9.47 14.72
CA ASN A 109 0.03 -8.99 15.91
C ASN A 109 -1.45 -8.70 15.66
N ARG A 110 -1.84 -8.48 14.40
CA ARG A 110 -3.24 -8.26 13.97
C ARG A 110 -3.86 -9.49 13.30
N ASN A 111 -3.19 -10.64 13.34
CA ASN A 111 -3.59 -11.86 12.62
C ASN A 111 -3.81 -11.62 11.11
N LEU A 112 -3.03 -10.72 10.52
CA LEU A 112 -3.02 -10.43 9.09
C LEU A 112 -1.83 -11.10 8.42
N ASP A 113 -2.01 -11.42 7.14
CA ASP A 113 -1.02 -12.08 6.29
C ASP A 113 -0.80 -11.22 5.04
N LEU A 114 0.46 -10.90 4.74
CA LEU A 114 0.84 -10.04 3.62
C LEU A 114 0.40 -10.64 2.28
N ASP A 115 0.39 -11.96 2.15
CA ASP A 115 -0.02 -12.66 0.93
C ASP A 115 -1.51 -12.49 0.59
N ARG A 116 -2.32 -12.01 1.55
CA ARG A 116 -3.76 -11.77 1.36
C ARG A 116 -4.08 -10.36 0.91
N PHE A 117 -3.09 -9.47 0.82
CA PHE A 117 -3.28 -8.12 0.29
C PHE A 117 -3.39 -8.18 -1.23
N GLN A 118 -3.96 -7.13 -1.81
CA GLN A 118 -4.11 -6.97 -3.25
C GLN A 118 -3.59 -5.59 -3.67
N SER A 119 -3.27 -5.39 -4.94
CA SER A 119 -2.84 -4.05 -5.40
C SER A 119 -3.99 -3.06 -5.19
N VAL A 120 -3.68 -1.85 -4.73
CA VAL A 120 -4.69 -0.77 -4.64
C VAL A 120 -5.36 -0.54 -6.00
N SER A 121 -4.60 -0.68 -7.10
CA SER A 121 -5.13 -0.52 -8.47
C SER A 121 -6.12 -1.60 -8.91
N GLU A 122 -6.21 -2.72 -8.19
CA GLU A 122 -7.11 -3.83 -8.49
C GLU A 122 -8.41 -3.76 -7.66
N VAL A 123 -8.53 -2.78 -6.76
CA VAL A 123 -9.67 -2.67 -5.84
C VAL A 123 -10.66 -1.64 -6.35
N GLU A 124 -11.67 -2.10 -7.11
CA GLU A 124 -12.66 -1.21 -7.74
C GLU A 124 -13.46 -0.37 -6.73
N LEU A 125 -13.75 -0.93 -5.55
CA LEU A 125 -14.54 -0.27 -4.51
C LEU A 125 -13.72 0.64 -3.59
N TYR A 126 -12.39 0.67 -3.72
CA TYR A 126 -11.58 1.52 -2.85
C TYR A 126 -11.52 2.94 -3.41
N PRO A 127 -11.99 3.95 -2.66
CA PRO A 127 -11.94 5.32 -3.14
C PRO A 127 -10.50 5.85 -3.12
N LEU A 128 -10.02 6.21 -4.30
CA LEU A 128 -8.67 6.74 -4.54
C LEU A 128 -8.57 8.24 -4.24
#